data_AF-A0A661GFU8-F1
#
_entry.id   AF-A0A661GFU8-F1
#
_cell.length_a   1.000
_cell.length_b   1.000
_cell.length_c   1.000
_cell.angle_alpha   90.00
_cell.angle_beta   90.00
_cell.angle_gamma   90.00
#
_symmetry.space_group_name_H-M   'P 1'
#
loop_
_entity.id
_entity.type
_entity.pdbx_description
1 polymer ?
#
loop_
_entity_poly.entity_id
_entity_poly.type
_entity_poly.pdbx_seq_one_letter_code
_entity_poly.pdbx_strand_id
1 'polypeptide(L)'
;MLKAMPFDENMPEDVQHVLDTAAVLEITEFQVFHLAYAKWYGEVPGDSVIEPFFTGYMFREIVPPWVRQFTRFVLDLYETGRLDPRKLGIEKIKLTQEMWSRGKRYILILVMVMTSLIVLGEFASDIIKHLGVCYFPPCY
;
A
#
# COMPACT_ATOMS: atom_id res chain seq x y z
N MET A 1 19.26 -0.04 -8.59
CA MET A 1 19.22 -1.34 -7.89
C MET A 1 18.13 -1.29 -6.83
N LEU A 2 16.89 -1.55 -7.23
CA LEU A 2 15.83 -1.85 -6.27
C LEU A 2 16.13 -3.24 -5.71
N LYS A 3 16.24 -3.33 -4.38
CA LYS A 3 16.50 -4.57 -3.67
C LYS A 3 15.21 -5.38 -3.66
N ALA A 4 15.30 -6.61 -4.17
CA ALA A 4 14.20 -7.57 -4.17
C ALA A 4 13.49 -7.60 -2.82
N MET A 5 12.17 -7.49 -2.87
CA MET A 5 11.30 -7.69 -1.72
C MET A 5 11.44 -9.17 -1.27
N PRO A 6 11.62 -9.45 0.03
CA PRO A 6 12.13 -10.75 0.50
C PRO A 6 10.99 -11.75 0.70
N PHE A 7 10.20 -12.02 -0.35
CA PHE A 7 9.18 -13.07 -0.31
C PHE A 7 9.20 -13.87 -1.61
N ASP A 8 9.41 -15.17 -1.44
CA ASP A 8 9.40 -16.28 -2.40
C ASP A 8 10.58 -16.39 -3.39
N GLU A 9 11.34 -17.47 -3.25
CA GLU A 9 12.55 -17.80 -4.03
C GLU A 9 12.19 -18.34 -5.45
N ASN A 10 10.90 -18.46 -5.80
CA ASN A 10 10.42 -18.99 -7.09
C ASN A 10 9.27 -18.19 -7.74
N MET A 11 9.14 -16.89 -7.48
CA MET A 11 8.12 -16.07 -8.14
C MET A 11 8.41 -15.89 -9.64
N PRO A 12 7.42 -16.04 -10.55
CA PRO A 12 7.65 -15.81 -11.96
C PRO A 12 8.05 -14.36 -12.24
N GLU A 13 9.08 -14.17 -13.07
CA GLU A 13 9.67 -12.86 -13.39
C GLU A 13 8.61 -11.83 -13.85
N ASP A 14 7.61 -12.28 -14.62
CA ASP A 14 6.55 -11.41 -15.11
C ASP A 14 5.69 -10.85 -13.98
N VAL A 15 5.47 -11.61 -12.91
CA VAL A 15 4.69 -11.17 -11.74
C VAL A 15 5.53 -10.19 -10.91
N GLN A 16 6.83 -10.46 -10.75
CA GLN A 16 7.76 -9.51 -10.14
C GLN A 16 7.76 -8.18 -10.89
N HIS A 17 7.75 -8.19 -12.22
CA HIS A 17 7.67 -6.97 -13.01
C HIS A 17 6.38 -6.17 -12.79
N VAL A 18 5.25 -6.84 -12.53
CA VAL A 18 4.00 -6.16 -12.16
C VAL A 18 4.15 -5.47 -10.80
N LEU A 19 4.70 -6.16 -9.81
CA LEU A 19 4.95 -5.62 -8.48
C LEU A 19 5.93 -4.43 -8.52
N ASP A 20 7.04 -4.56 -9.22
CA ASP A 20 8.03 -3.50 -9.37
C ASP A 20 7.44 -2.29 -10.09
N THR A 21 6.64 -2.53 -11.13
CA THR A 21 5.94 -1.46 -11.85
C THR A 21 4.96 -0.73 -10.93
N ALA A 22 4.16 -1.46 -10.15
CA ALA A 22 3.23 -0.88 -9.18
C ALA A 22 3.97 -0.02 -8.14
N ALA A 23 5.09 -0.52 -7.63
CA ALA A 23 5.93 0.19 -6.65
C ALA A 23 6.55 1.47 -7.24
N VAL A 24 7.15 1.37 -8.43
CA VAL A 24 7.80 2.49 -9.13
C VAL A 24 6.79 3.60 -9.48
N LEU A 25 5.57 3.22 -9.86
CA LEU A 25 4.51 4.15 -10.21
C LEU A 25 3.71 4.65 -8.99
N GLU A 26 3.90 4.06 -7.81
CA GLU A 26 3.14 4.32 -6.58
C GLU A 26 1.63 4.10 -6.77
N ILE A 27 1.25 3.03 -7.47
CA ILE A 27 -0.13 2.64 -7.76
C ILE A 27 -0.38 1.19 -7.36
N THR A 28 -1.64 0.76 -7.35
CA THR A 28 -1.98 -0.65 -7.10
C THR A 28 -1.72 -1.52 -8.33
N GLU A 29 -1.53 -2.82 -8.14
CA GLU A 29 -1.39 -3.79 -9.25
C GLU A 29 -2.61 -3.77 -10.17
N PHE A 30 -3.81 -3.62 -9.62
CA PHE A 30 -5.04 -3.47 -10.41
C PHE A 30 -4.98 -2.23 -11.32
N GLN A 31 -4.46 -1.10 -10.82
CA GLN A 31 -4.27 0.10 -11.63
C GLN A 31 -3.22 -0.10 -12.73
N VAL A 32 -2.18 -0.92 -12.51
CA VAL A 32 -1.24 -1.31 -13.58
C VAL A 32 -1.98 -1.98 -14.74
N PHE A 33 -2.96 -2.85 -14.45
CA PHE A 33 -3.77 -3.49 -15.48
C PHE A 33 -4.66 -2.48 -16.23
N HIS A 34 -5.29 -1.53 -15.53
CA HIS A 34 -6.05 -0.46 -16.20
C HIS A 34 -5.18 0.35 -17.16
N LEU A 35 -3.99 0.75 -16.73
CA LEU A 35 -3.07 1.55 -17.53
C LEU A 35 -2.51 0.76 -18.72
N ALA A 36 -2.14 -0.50 -18.49
CA ALA A 36 -1.63 -1.36 -19.54
C ALA A 36 -2.69 -1.63 -20.61
N TYR A 37 -3.95 -1.84 -20.21
CA TYR A 37 -5.07 -1.99 -21.13
C TYR A 37 -5.32 -0.70 -21.91
N ALA A 38 -5.41 0.44 -21.22
CA ALA A 38 -5.63 1.74 -21.87
C ALA A 38 -4.53 2.08 -22.88
N LYS A 39 -3.28 1.73 -22.57
CA LYS A 39 -2.16 1.93 -23.49
C LYS A 39 -2.19 0.98 -24.68
N TRP A 40 -2.61 -0.27 -24.48
CA TRP A 40 -2.63 -1.28 -25.52
C TRP A 40 -3.79 -1.10 -26.50
N TYR A 41 -4.99 -0.86 -25.98
CA TYR A 41 -6.23 -0.78 -26.74
C TYR A 41 -6.64 0.67 -27.08
N GLY A 42 -6.05 1.67 -26.42
CA GLY A 42 -6.37 3.08 -26.64
C GLY A 42 -7.65 3.55 -25.94
N GLU A 43 -8.27 2.73 -25.10
CA GLU A 43 -9.54 3.00 -24.43
C GLU A 43 -9.44 2.78 -22.91
N VAL A 44 -10.08 3.63 -22.11
CA VAL A 44 -10.13 3.44 -20.65
C VAL A 44 -11.12 2.30 -20.34
N PRO A 45 -10.65 1.16 -19.80
CA PRO A 45 -11.52 0.03 -19.52
C PRO A 45 -12.38 0.31 -18.27
N GLY A 46 -13.59 -0.25 -18.25
CA GLY A 46 -14.35 -0.41 -17.01
C GLY A 46 -13.82 -1.60 -16.20
N ASP A 47 -14.02 -1.57 -14.88
CA ASP A 47 -13.49 -2.58 -13.94
C ASP A 47 -13.91 -4.00 -14.32
N SER A 48 -15.15 -4.19 -14.80
CA SER A 48 -15.68 -5.48 -15.23
C SER A 48 -14.91 -6.12 -16.40
N VAL A 49 -14.22 -5.32 -17.21
CA VAL A 49 -13.37 -5.81 -18.31
C VAL A 49 -12.03 -6.31 -17.76
N ILE A 50 -11.50 -5.69 -16.71
CA ILE A 50 -10.18 -5.98 -16.14
C ILE A 50 -10.24 -7.11 -15.11
N GLU A 51 -11.33 -7.19 -14.33
CA GLU A 51 -11.54 -8.17 -13.27
C GLU A 51 -11.21 -9.63 -13.66
N PRO A 52 -11.66 -10.16 -14.83
CA PRO A 52 -11.34 -11.53 -15.21
C PRO A 52 -9.84 -11.76 -15.42
N PHE A 53 -9.14 -10.79 -16.03
CA PHE A 53 -7.69 -10.88 -16.25
C PHE A 53 -6.92 -10.76 -14.94
N PHE A 54 -7.34 -9.83 -14.08
CA PHE A 54 -6.71 -9.62 -12.78
C PHE A 54 -6.92 -10.83 -11.86
N THR A 55 -8.11 -11.43 -11.88
CA THR A 55 -8.39 -12.67 -11.14
C THR A 55 -7.51 -13.82 -11.62
N GLY A 56 -7.35 -13.96 -12.94
CA GLY A 56 -6.43 -14.96 -13.52
C GLY A 56 -4.98 -14.76 -13.08
N TYR A 57 -4.53 -13.51 -13.01
CA TYR A 57 -3.23 -13.14 -12.47
C TYR A 57 -3.10 -13.49 -10.98
N MET A 58 -4.05 -13.09 -10.14
CA MET A 58 -3.99 -13.29 -8.69
C MET A 58 -3.98 -14.77 -8.27
N PHE A 59 -4.73 -15.62 -8.96
CA PHE A 59 -4.88 -17.03 -8.55
C PHE A 59 -3.96 -18.00 -9.30
N ARG A 60 -3.46 -17.61 -10.47
CA ARG A 60 -2.68 -18.51 -11.34
C ARG A 60 -1.33 -17.93 -11.76
N GLU A 61 -1.00 -16.72 -11.31
CA GLU A 61 0.24 -16.03 -11.67
C GLU A 61 0.40 -15.81 -13.19
N ILE A 62 -0.73 -15.80 -13.91
CA ILE A 62 -0.73 -15.62 -15.37
C ILE A 62 -0.82 -14.13 -15.68
N VAL A 63 0.31 -13.56 -16.10
CA VAL A 63 0.38 -12.17 -16.57
C VAL A 63 0.01 -12.10 -18.05
N PRO A 64 -1.05 -11.36 -18.44
CA PRO A 64 -1.41 -11.17 -19.84
C PRO A 64 -0.29 -10.51 -20.66
N PRO A 65 -0.16 -10.81 -21.98
CA PRO A 65 0.92 -10.26 -22.80
C PRO A 65 0.97 -8.72 -22.84
N TRP A 66 -0.19 -8.07 -22.85
CA TRP A 66 -0.28 -6.61 -22.85
C TRP A 66 0.20 -5.99 -21.53
N VAL A 67 -0.04 -6.65 -20.39
CA VAL A 67 0.52 -6.25 -19.08
C VAL A 67 2.03 -6.44 -19.09
N ARG A 68 2.51 -7.61 -19.55
CA ARG A 68 3.94 -7.93 -19.60
C ARG A 68 4.74 -6.92 -20.44
N GLN A 69 4.21 -6.55 -21.60
CA GLN A 69 4.86 -5.54 -22.44
C GLN A 69 4.85 -4.16 -21.79
N PHE A 70 3.75 -3.82 -21.10
CA PHE A 70 3.65 -2.56 -20.38
C PHE A 70 4.64 -2.46 -19.23
N THR A 71 4.74 -3.47 -18.38
CA THR A 71 5.65 -3.48 -17.23
C THR A 71 7.11 -3.36 -17.68
N ARG A 72 7.52 -4.13 -18.69
CA ARG A 72 8.86 -4.01 -19.29
C ARG A 72 9.15 -2.61 -19.81
N PHE A 73 8.20 -1.98 -20.50
CA PHE A 73 8.35 -0.60 -20.97
C PHE A 73 8.51 0.41 -19.81
N VAL A 74 7.75 0.26 -18.73
CA VAL A 74 7.83 1.16 -17.58
C VAL A 74 9.15 0.98 -16.84
N LEU A 75 9.59 -0.25 -16.64
CA LEU A 75 10.85 -0.55 -15.96
C LEU A 75 12.06 -0.06 -16.77
N ASP A 76 12.06 -0.22 -18.09
CA ASP A 76 13.10 0.34 -18.98
C ASP A 76 13.16 1.88 -18.89
N LEU A 77 12.00 2.56 -18.86
CA LEU A 77 11.95 4.00 -18.64
C LEU A 77 12.47 4.41 -17.26
N TYR A 78 12.21 3.60 -16.24
CA TYR A 78 12.68 3.84 -14.88
C TYR A 78 14.21 3.70 -14.78
N GLU A 79 14.77 2.63 -15.35
CA GLU A 79 16.21 2.38 -15.37
C GLU A 79 16.98 3.46 -16.14
N THR A 80 16.39 3.98 -17.22
CA THR A 80 16.97 5.08 -17.99
C THR A 80 16.74 6.47 -17.38
N GLY A 81 16.03 6.56 -16.24
CA GLY A 81 15.72 7.83 -15.57
C GLY A 81 14.77 8.74 -16.35
N ARG A 82 14.06 8.20 -17.35
CA ARG A 82 13.13 8.95 -18.25
C ARG A 82 11.67 8.76 -17.86
N LEU A 83 11.41 8.10 -16.73
CA LEU A 83 10.06 7.84 -16.26
C LEU A 83 9.36 9.15 -15.88
N ASP A 84 8.32 9.49 -16.62
CA ASP A 84 7.41 10.60 -16.31
C ASP A 84 6.00 10.05 -16.05
N PRO A 85 5.59 9.92 -14.78
CA PRO A 85 4.26 9.40 -14.41
C PRO A 85 3.11 10.19 -15.04
N ARG A 86 3.29 11.49 -15.32
CA ARG A 86 2.24 12.33 -15.90
C ARG A 86 1.93 11.94 -17.35
N LYS A 87 2.96 11.52 -18.10
CA LYS A 87 2.78 11.04 -19.49
C LYS A 87 2.04 9.71 -19.56
N LEU A 88 2.02 8.96 -18.47
CA LEU A 88 1.27 7.71 -18.35
C LEU A 88 -0.18 7.93 -17.93
N GLY A 89 -0.63 9.18 -17.74
CA GLY A 89 -1.99 9.48 -17.28
C GLY A 89 -2.20 9.25 -15.78
N ILE A 90 -1.11 9.08 -15.02
CA ILE A 90 -1.18 8.89 -13.57
C ILE A 90 -1.19 10.26 -12.91
N GLU A 91 -2.38 10.69 -12.48
CA GLU A 91 -2.50 11.84 -11.62
C GLU A 91 -2.08 11.45 -10.19
N LYS A 92 -0.84 11.77 -9.82
CA LYS A 92 -0.43 11.66 -8.41
C LYS A 92 -1.35 12.52 -7.56
N ILE A 93 -1.90 11.92 -6.49
CA ILE A 93 -2.70 12.63 -5.50
C ILE A 93 -1.88 13.82 -5.00
N LYS A 94 -2.31 15.03 -5.35
CA LYS A 94 -1.69 16.24 -4.83
C LYS A 94 -2.10 16.36 -3.37
N LEU A 95 -1.14 16.13 -2.47
CA LEU A 95 -1.30 16.40 -1.05
C LEU A 95 -1.70 17.87 -0.87
N THR A 96 -3.00 18.08 -0.68
CA THR A 96 -3.54 19.42 -0.47
C THR A 96 -3.27 19.82 0.98
N GLN A 97 -2.94 21.09 1.20
CA GLN A 97 -2.60 21.63 2.52
C GLN A 97 -3.70 21.37 3.57
N GLU A 98 -4.95 21.25 3.14
CA GLU A 98 -6.07 20.82 3.99
C GLU A 98 -5.98 19.37 4.48
N MET A 99 -5.47 18.44 3.67
CA MET A 99 -5.29 17.05 4.10
C MET A 99 -4.24 16.97 5.22
N TRP A 100 -3.22 17.82 5.15
CA TRP A 100 -2.16 17.91 6.14
C TRP A 100 -2.65 18.44 7.50
N SER A 101 -3.49 19.47 7.52
CA SER A 101 -4.05 20.01 8.78
C SER A 101 -5.01 19.03 9.44
N ARG A 102 -5.84 18.32 8.65
CA ARG A 102 -6.73 17.26 9.15
C ARG A 102 -5.92 16.09 9.70
N GLY A 103 -4.89 15.64 8.98
CA GLY A 103 -3.99 14.58 9.42
C GLY A 103 -3.34 14.89 10.77
N LYS A 104 -2.78 16.10 10.94
CA LYS A 104 -2.20 16.54 12.22
C LYS A 104 -3.21 16.51 13.36
N ARG A 105 -4.45 16.94 13.12
CA ARG A 105 -5.50 16.94 14.16
C ARG A 105 -5.83 15.52 14.63
N TYR A 106 -5.97 14.56 13.71
CA TYR A 106 -6.22 13.16 14.08
C TYR A 106 -5.04 12.54 14.82
N ILE A 107 -3.81 12.80 14.37
CA ILE A 107 -2.61 12.31 15.05
C ILE A 107 -2.54 12.85 16.49
N LEU A 108 -2.80 14.15 16.69
CA LEU A 108 -2.83 14.76 18.02
C LEU A 108 -3.91 14.14 18.92
N ILE A 109 -5.12 13.93 18.40
CA ILE A 109 -6.21 13.29 19.16
C ILE A 109 -5.81 11.85 19.54
N LEU A 110 -5.26 11.07 18.61
CA LEU A 110 -4.89 9.68 18.86
C LEU A 110 -3.78 9.57 19.92
N VAL A 111 -2.77 10.44 19.86
CA VAL A 111 -1.70 10.52 20.87
C VAL A 111 -2.27 10.92 22.22
N MET A 112 -3.19 11.90 22.27
CA MET A 112 -3.84 12.33 23.51
C MET A 112 -4.67 11.21 24.14
N VAL A 113 -5.42 10.46 23.33
CA VAL A 113 -6.20 9.31 23.81
C VAL A 113 -5.27 8.21 24.33
N MET A 114 -4.24 7.81 23.57
CA MET A 114 -3.28 6.79 24.01
C MET A 114 -2.58 7.17 25.32
N THR A 115 -2.09 8.40 25.42
CA THR A 115 -1.46 8.89 26.66
C THR A 115 -2.42 8.92 27.83
N SER A 116 -3.67 9.34 27.62
CA SER A 116 -4.70 9.31 28.67
C SER A 116 -4.99 7.90 29.18
N LEU A 117 -5.07 6.90 28.29
CA LEU A 117 -5.32 5.50 28.67
C LEU A 117 -4.17 4.92 29.49
N ILE A 118 -2.93 5.24 29.12
CA ILE A 118 -1.73 4.79 29.85
C ILE A 118 -1.71 5.40 31.26
N VAL A 119 -1.90 6.73 31.37
CA VAL A 119 -1.89 7.43 32.67
C VAL A 119 -3.04 6.97 33.57
N LEU A 120 -4.24 6.75 33.01
CA LEU A 120 -5.36 6.20 33.77
C LEU A 120 -5.08 4.77 34.27
N GLY A 121 -4.38 3.95 33.50
CA GLY A 121 -3.96 2.61 33.90
C GLY A 121 -3.00 2.63 35.09
N GLU A 122 -1.98 3.48 35.04
CA GLU A 122 -1.03 3.66 36.15
C GLU A 122 -1.73 4.20 37.40
N PHE A 123 -2.57 5.22 37.24
CA PHE A 123 -3.32 5.82 38.35
C PHE A 123 -4.30 4.84 39.00
N ALA A 124 -5.00 4.01 38.22
CA ALA A 124 -5.85 2.95 38.75
C ALA A 124 -5.04 1.94 39.57
N SER A 125 -3.84 1.58 39.10
CA SER A 125 -2.96 0.65 39.82
C SER A 125 -2.52 1.19 41.18
N ASP A 126 -2.22 2.49 41.28
CA ASP A 126 -1.76 3.11 42.53
C ASP A 126 -2.91 3.35 43.51
N ILE A 127 -4.11 3.71 43.02
CA ILE A 127 -5.32 3.81 43.85
C ILE A 127 -5.69 2.45 44.43
N ILE A 128 -5.66 1.39 43.62
CA ILE A 128 -6.04 0.04 44.07
C ILE A 128 -5.05 -0.48 45.12
N LYS A 129 -3.74 -0.24 44.96
CA LYS A 129 -2.74 -0.52 46.00
C LYS A 129 -3.06 0.24 47.29
N HIS A 130 -3.45 1.51 47.19
CA HIS A 130 -3.73 2.32 48.38
C HIS A 130 -5.04 1.94 49.10
N LEU A 131 -6.00 1.38 48.36
CA LEU A 131 -7.26 0.84 48.88
C LEU A 131 -7.17 -0.61 49.41
N GLY A 132 -6.01 -1.26 49.28
CA GLY A 132 -5.75 -2.59 49.86
C GLY A 132 -6.54 -3.75 49.22
N VAL A 133 -7.08 -3.58 48.02
CA VAL A 133 -7.89 -4.62 47.34
C VAL A 133 -6.99 -5.48 46.45
N CYS A 134 -6.65 -6.68 46.92
CA CYS A 134 -5.86 -7.68 46.19
C CYS A 134 -6.68 -8.35 45.06
N TYR A 135 -6.20 -8.29 43.81
CA TYR A 135 -6.86 -8.93 42.66
C TYR A 135 -6.35 -10.37 42.38
N PHE A 136 -5.18 -10.77 42.92
CA PHE A 136 -4.62 -12.12 42.78
C PHE A 136 -3.99 -12.59 44.10
N PRO A 137 -4.32 -13.80 44.62
CA PRO A 137 -3.71 -14.35 45.83
C PRO A 137 -2.40 -15.13 45.54
N PRO A 138 -1.44 -15.21 46.48
CA PRO A 138 -1.42 -14.62 47.81
C PRO A 138 -0.68 -13.27 47.85
N CYS A 139 -1.16 -12.37 48.70
CA CYS A 139 -0.50 -11.11 49.02
C CYS A 139 0.46 -11.38 50.19
N TYR A 140 1.77 -11.26 49.93
CA TYR A 140 2.80 -11.23 50.95
C TYR A 140 3.18 -9.77 51.23
#